data_AF-A0AAU3BSI4-F1
#
_entry.id   AF-A0AAU3BSI4-F1
#
_cell.length_a   1.000
_cell.length_b   1.000
_cell.length_c   1.000
_cell.angle_alpha   90.00
_cell.angle_beta   90.00
_cell.angle_gamma   90.00
#
_symmetry.space_group_name_H-M   'P 1'
#
loop_
_entity.id
_entity.type
_entity.pdbx_description
1 polymer ?
#
loop_
_entity_poly.entity_id
_entity_poly.type
_entity_poly.pdbx_seq_one_letter_code
_entity_poly.pdbx_strand_id
1 'polypeptide(L)' 'MTARPVGEDANDLGLIAHGPDSSKRLGQINNLLRRWSQERPEQPVVTAYPATTPDGRLAAGVRVRRPETLPTIGW' A
#
# COMPACT_ATOMS: atom_id res chain seq x y z
N MET A 1 0.53 1.34 -27.86
CA MET A 1 1.05 1.74 -26.54
C MET A 1 1.82 0.56 -26.00
N THR A 2 3.15 0.63 -25.95
CA THR A 2 4.03 -0.52 -25.70
C THR A 2 4.26 -0.65 -24.19
N ALA A 3 3.73 -1.70 -23.57
CA ALA A 3 3.96 -2.03 -22.17
C ALA A 3 5.39 -2.56 -21.99
N ARG A 4 6.05 -2.18 -20.88
CA ARG A 4 7.35 -2.75 -20.49
C ARG A 4 7.18 -4.22 -20.10
N PRO A 5 8.21 -5.07 -20.29
CA PRO A 5 8.11 -6.47 -19.90
C PRO A 5 8.02 -6.54 -18.37
N VAL A 6 6.89 -7.06 -17.89
CA VAL A 6 6.68 -7.51 -16.52
C VAL A 6 7.42 -8.85 -16.42
N GLY A 7 8.40 -8.97 -15.52
CA GLY A 7 9.10 -10.24 -15.29
C GLY A 7 8.10 -11.30 -14.79
N GLU A 8 8.35 -12.57 -15.10
CA GLU A 8 7.42 -13.70 -14.83
C GLU A 8 6.93 -13.82 -13.38
N ASP A 9 7.62 -13.21 -12.42
CA ASP A 9 7.28 -13.25 -10.98
C ASP A 9 6.60 -11.98 -10.43
N ALA A 10 6.37 -10.96 -11.26
CA ALA A 10 5.71 -9.74 -10.81
C ALA A 10 4.19 -9.95 -10.77
N ASN A 11 3.65 -10.13 -9.56
CA ASN A 11 2.21 -10.17 -9.33
C ASN A 11 1.59 -8.81 -9.70
N ASP A 12 0.96 -8.73 -10.87
CA ASP A 12 0.21 -7.55 -11.31
C ASP A 12 -1.03 -7.36 -10.42
N LEU A 13 -1.19 -6.16 -9.85
CA LEU A 13 -2.38 -5.80 -9.09
C LEU A 13 -3.51 -5.39 -10.05
N GLY A 14 -4.46 -6.30 -10.29
CA GLY A 14 -5.67 -6.00 -11.06
C GLY A 14 -6.64 -5.08 -10.30
N LEU A 15 -7.24 -4.12 -10.99
CA LEU A 15 -8.27 -3.24 -10.43
C LEU A 15 -9.61 -3.45 -11.14
N ILE A 16 -10.66 -3.69 -10.37
CA ILE A 16 -12.03 -3.79 -10.87
C ILE A 16 -12.89 -2.81 -10.08
N ALA A 17 -13.67 -1.99 -10.79
CA ALA A 17 -14.62 -1.06 -10.19
C ALA A 17 -15.96 -1.13 -10.91
N HIS A 18 -17.05 -0.94 -10.17
CA HIS A 18 -18.41 -0.95 -10.69
C HIS A 18 -19.08 0.41 -10.50
N GLY A 19 -20.06 0.71 -11.35
CA GLY A 19 -20.87 1.93 -11.27
C GLY A 19 -20.44 3.03 -12.24
N PRO A 20 -21.18 4.16 -12.25
CA PRO A 20 -21.08 5.20 -13.27
C PRO A 20 -19.72 5.91 -13.31
N ASP A 21 -19.03 6.00 -12.16
CA ASP A 21 -17.72 6.65 -12.05
C ASP A 21 -16.54 5.67 -12.09
N SER A 22 -16.78 4.40 -12.42
CA SER A 22 -15.79 3.32 -12.35
C SER A 22 -14.51 3.67 -13.11
N SER A 23 -14.60 4.12 -14.37
CA SER A 23 -13.44 4.51 -15.18
C SER A 23 -12.62 5.64 -14.56
N LYS A 24 -13.28 6.68 -14.01
CA LYS A 24 -12.61 7.81 -13.37
C LYS A 24 -11.87 7.35 -12.11
N ARG A 25 -12.51 6.53 -11.28
CA ARG A 25 -11.91 5.99 -10.05
C ARG A 25 -10.75 5.05 -10.36
N LEU A 26 -10.88 4.19 -11.37
CA LEU A 26 -9.79 3.33 -11.84
C LEU A 26 -8.58 4.16 -12.31
N GLY A 27 -8.80 5.22 -13.07
CA GLY A 27 -7.73 6.14 -13.48
C GLY A 27 -7.02 6.79 -12.29
N GLN A 28 -7.77 7.23 -11.28
CA GLN A 28 -7.21 7.81 -10.06
C GLN A 28 -6.38 6.80 -9.26
N ILE A 29 -6.91 5.59 -9.05
CA ILE A 29 -6.20 4.53 -8.32
C ILE A 29 -4.94 4.13 -9.07
N ASN A 30 -5.00 3.99 -10.39
CA ASN A 30 -3.84 3.65 -11.21
C ASN A 30 -2.75 4.74 -11.13
N ASN A 31 -3.14 6.02 -11.08
CA ASN A 31 -2.19 7.12 -10.89
C ASN A 31 -1.52 7.05 -9.51
N LEU A 32 -2.28 6.73 -8.45
CA LEU A 32 -1.75 6.56 -7.10
C LEU A 32 -0.79 5.37 -7.01
N LEU A 33 -1.14 4.22 -7.58
CA LEU A 33 -0.28 3.04 -7.61
C LEU A 33 1.01 3.27 -8.38
N ARG A 34 0.94 3.97 -9.52
CA ARG A 34 2.14 4.33 -10.29
C ARG A 34 3.06 5.24 -9.49
N ARG A 35 2.51 6.27 -8.84
CA ARG A 35 3.27 7.17 -7.98
C ARG A 35 3.92 6.41 -6.81
N TRP A 36 3.15 5.57 -6.14
CA TRP A 36 3.66 4.71 -5.07
C TRP A 36 4.78 3.78 -5.57
N SER A 37 4.65 3.17 -6.75
CA SER A 37 5.70 2.32 -7.31
C SER A 37 7.02 3.06 -7.56
N GLN A 38 6.98 4.38 -7.76
CA GLN A 38 8.16 5.22 -7.99
C GLN A 38 8.76 5.77 -6.69
N GLU A 39 7.91 6.05 -5.70
CA GLU A 39 8.31 6.68 -4.43
C GLU A 39 8.54 5.67 -3.30
N ARG A 40 8.07 4.41 -3.44
CA ARG A 40 8.18 3.41 -2.37
C ARG A 40 9.64 3.07 -2.09
N PRO A 41 10.06 2.97 -0.82
CA PRO A 41 11.35 2.37 -0.48
C PRO A 41 11.38 0.90 -0.91
N GLU A 42 12.56 0.40 -1.24
CA GLU A 42 12.75 -0.99 -1.68
C GLU A 42 12.33 -2.01 -0.61
N GLN A 43 12.48 -1.64 0.67
CA GLN A 43 12.16 -2.52 1.78
C GLN A 43 11.55 -1.75 2.97
N PRO A 44 10.21 -1.70 3.08
CA PRO A 44 9.58 -1.11 4.27
C PRO A 44 9.82 -1.98 5.50
N VAL A 45 10.02 -1.35 6.65
CA VAL A 45 10.10 -2.06 7.95
C VAL A 45 8.70 -2.10 8.56
N VAL A 46 8.15 -3.30 8.73
CA VAL A 46 6.86 -3.51 9.40
C VAL A 46 7.10 -4.06 10.79
N THR A 47 6.74 -3.28 11.81
CA THR A 47 6.83 -3.70 13.22
C THR A 47 5.42 -3.91 13.76
N ALA A 48 5.13 -5.11 14.27
CA ALA A 48 3.85 -5.43 14.88
C ALA A 48 3.93 -5.27 16.41
N TYR A 49 3.04 -4.45 16.95
CA TYR A 49 2.87 -4.27 18.39
C TYR A 49 1.52 -4.84 18.86
N PRO A 50 1.39 -5.30 20.12
CA PRO A 50 0.10 -5.56 20.73
C PRO A 50 -0.81 -4.32 20.70
N ALA A 51 -2.12 -4.51 20.53
CA ALA A 51 -3.09 -3.40 20.48
C ALA A 51 -3.11 -2.52 21.75
N THR A 52 -2.63 -3.03 22.87
CA THR A 52 -2.52 -2.32 24.16
C THR A 52 -1.25 -1.48 24.29
N THR A 53 -0.38 -1.47 23.27
CA THR A 53 0.89 -0.72 23.31
C THR A 53 0.63 0.77 23.31
N PRO A 54 1.15 1.53 24.30
CA PRO A 54 0.99 2.97 24.35
C PRO A 54 1.63 3.67 23.14
N ASP A 55 0.99 4.71 22.63
CA ASP A 55 1.42 5.46 21.44
C ASP A 55 2.87 5.94 21.48
N GLY A 56 3.37 6.33 22.67
CA GLY A 56 4.76 6.78 22.86
C GLY A 56 5.82 5.68 22.73
N ARG A 57 5.41 4.41 22.60
CA ARG A 57 6.30 3.25 22.39
C ARG A 57 6.24 2.69 20.96
N LEU A 58 5.40 3.27 20.11
CA LEU A 58 5.28 2.87 18.71
C LEU A 58 6.38 3.56 17.90
N ALA A 59 6.99 2.82 16.96
CA ALA A 59 7.90 3.41 15.99
C ALA A 59 7.19 4.48 15.14
N ALA A 60 7.96 5.46 14.65
CA ALA A 60 7.45 6.44 13.70
C ALA A 60 7.04 5.75 12.39
N GLY A 61 5.98 6.26 11.74
CA GLY A 61 5.49 5.72 10.48
C GLY A 61 3.98 5.67 10.40
N VAL A 62 3.49 4.98 9.37
CA VAL A 62 2.04 4.81 9.14
C VAL A 62 1.52 3.70 10.06
N ARG A 63 0.44 4.00 10.78
CA ARG A 63 -0.20 3.05 11.70
C ARG A 63 -1.37 2.35 11.00
N VAL A 64 -1.41 1.03 11.09
CA VAL A 64 -2.56 0.23 10.66
C VAL A 64 -3.28 -0.27 11.89
N ARG A 65 -4.57 0.06 12.06
CA ARG A 65 -5.34 -0.42 13.21
C ARG A 65 -5.94 -1.78 12.90
N ARG A 66 -5.60 -2.80 13.68
CA ARG A 66 -6.24 -4.13 13.68
C ARG A 66 -6.78 -4.44 15.09
N PRO A 67 -7.72 -5.39 15.24
CA PRO A 67 -8.31 -5.70 16.55
C PRO A 67 -7.29 -6.10 17.61
N GLU A 68 -6.27 -6.88 17.24
CA GLU A 68 -5.28 -7.45 18.18
C GLU A 68 -3.90 -6.83 18.07
N THR A 69 -3.62 -6.12 16.96
CA THR A 69 -2.30 -5.60 16.64
C THR A 69 -2.36 -4.16 16.14
N LEU A 70 -1.26 -3.44 16.37
CA LEU A 70 -1.00 -2.11 15.82
C LEU A 70 0.29 -2.13 14.99
N PRO A 71 0.28 -2.63 13.74
CA PRO A 71 1.43 -2.54 12.88
C PRO A 71 1.82 -1.08 12.60
N THR A 72 3.11 -0.78 12.69
CA THR A 72 3.72 0.45 12.17
C THR A 72 4.53 0.13 10.92
N ILE A 73 4.34 0.92 9.87
CA ILE A 73 5.10 0.83 8.62
C ILE A 73 6.06 2.02 8.59
N GLY A 74 7.35 1.73 8.76
CA GLY A 74 8.46 2.67 8.58
C GLY A 74 9.06 2.58 7.18
N TRP A 75 9.77 3.63 6.79
CA TRP A 75 10.42 3.81 5.49
C TRP A 75 11.90 4.10 5.68
#